data_AF-A0A6H5JNT1-F1
#
_entry.id   AF-A0A6H5JNT1-F1
#
_cell.length_a   1.000
_cell.length_b   1.000
_cell.length_c   1.000
_cell.angle_alpha   90.00
_cell.angle_beta   90.00
_cell.angle_gamma   90.00
#
_symmetry.space_group_name_H-M   'P 1'
#
loop_
_entity.id
_entity.type
_entity.pdbx_description
1 polymer ?
#
loop_
_entity_poly.entity_id
_entity_poly.type
_entity_poly.pdbx_seq_one_letter_code
_entity_poly.pdbx_strand_id
1 'polypeptide(L)'
;MLMVAVAEFDKDPKVTADVVKIGTQVEYTGKKGRSAGKKTTVVTDAEALWAMLYADDAAIVLRSPESLEKMMSVIVRVAGLFGLMVSEPKTEIMCMLPKGIEERPFTVRAAGQTYKQTDRFVYLGRTISADGKAEREITSRSCRAWKCYRRNSASMYDRRRANRQLKIRLLQAEVVETLLYGCASWSLTAEHYTKLNGTHRQFLTRCIGLSKRKRSDRPLSYAQALIQAGCEETIEATVRKRRLCFTGFVMRMEDNRLPKRMLLGAMAGGTGYRGGQESDWVSCLGEDLAASTWETKRKGGKWKESAKDPEVWYNKVEDGAAWFMRKWHRQEAEASAKRQRAREAEAESTAISGPKRKRVGEAAVGGKKRRSGTAEEASRAAEAALVANYVPG
;
A
#
# COMPACT_ATOMS: atom_id res chain seq x y z
N MET A 1 -26.63 3.80 14.33
CA MET A 1 -26.82 2.92 15.50
C MET A 1 -26.85 1.50 14.97
N LEU A 2 -25.71 0.81 14.98
CA LEU A 2 -25.59 -0.51 14.39
C LEU A 2 -25.98 -1.53 15.46
N MET A 3 -27.16 -2.10 15.22
CA MET A 3 -27.89 -2.95 16.14
C MET A 3 -27.13 -4.26 16.33
N VAL A 4 -26.67 -4.52 17.55
CA VAL A 4 -26.36 -5.88 17.98
C VAL A 4 -27.71 -6.57 18.14
N ALA A 5 -28.29 -7.03 17.03
CA ALA A 5 -29.27 -8.09 17.09
C ALA A 5 -28.48 -9.35 17.43
N VAL A 6 -28.46 -9.73 18.70
CA VAL A 6 -28.27 -11.14 19.08
C VAL A 6 -29.53 -11.86 18.58
N ALA A 7 -29.64 -12.05 17.27
CA ALA A 7 -30.43 -13.14 16.76
C ALA A 7 -29.78 -14.40 17.33
N GLU A 8 -30.57 -15.33 17.87
CA GLU A 8 -30.11 -16.63 18.35
C GLU A 8 -29.47 -17.42 17.18
N PHE A 9 -28.27 -17.04 16.76
CA PHE A 9 -27.44 -17.75 15.78
C PHE A 9 -27.02 -19.13 16.30
N ASP A 10 -27.18 -19.36 17.61
CA ASP A 10 -26.78 -20.55 18.35
C ASP A 10 -27.59 -21.81 17.98
N LYS A 11 -28.67 -21.69 17.19
CA LYS A 11 -29.61 -22.80 16.93
C LYS A 11 -29.59 -23.40 15.52
N ASP A 12 -28.80 -22.88 14.56
CA ASP A 12 -28.62 -23.53 13.24
C ASP A 12 -27.18 -24.06 13.07
N PRO A 13 -26.94 -25.36 13.36
CA PRO A 13 -25.61 -25.98 13.28
C PRO A 13 -24.96 -25.89 11.90
N LYS A 14 -25.74 -25.74 10.82
CA LYS A 14 -25.22 -25.68 9.45
C LYS A 14 -24.64 -24.30 9.13
N VAL A 15 -25.19 -23.24 9.73
CA VAL A 15 -24.70 -21.87 9.54
C VAL A 15 -23.48 -21.64 10.43
N THR A 16 -23.48 -22.10 11.68
CA THR A 16 -22.34 -21.96 12.61
C THR A 16 -21.11 -22.77 12.19
N ALA A 17 -21.30 -23.95 11.57
CA ALA A 17 -20.20 -24.77 11.05
C ALA A 17 -19.44 -24.14 9.87
N ASP A 18 -20.13 -23.35 9.05
CA ASP A 18 -19.58 -22.70 7.85
C ASP A 18 -19.03 -21.29 8.10
N VAL A 19 -19.16 -20.78 9.33
CA VAL A 19 -18.49 -19.55 9.74
C VAL A 19 -16.97 -19.77 9.70
N VAL A 20 -16.23 -18.80 9.15
CA VAL A 20 -14.77 -18.86 9.14
C VAL A 20 -14.25 -18.82 10.59
N LYS A 21 -13.75 -19.96 11.10
CA LYS A 21 -13.09 -20.04 12.41
C LYS A 21 -11.63 -19.59 12.29
N ILE A 22 -11.23 -18.55 13.02
CA ILE A 22 -9.80 -18.22 13.23
C ILE A 22 -9.38 -18.82 14.56
N GLY A 23 -8.53 -19.84 14.51
CA GLY A 23 -7.83 -20.33 15.69
C GLY A 23 -6.73 -19.35 16.10
N THR A 24 -6.70 -18.99 17.37
CA THR A 24 -5.54 -18.32 17.97
C THR A 24 -4.53 -19.40 18.34
N GLN A 25 -3.36 -19.47 17.69
CA GLN A 25 -2.22 -20.18 18.27
C GLN A 25 -1.45 -19.22 19.17
N VAL A 26 -1.61 -19.36 20.48
CA VAL A 26 -0.71 -18.74 21.46
C VAL A 26 0.14 -19.85 22.06
N GLU A 27 1.36 -20.03 21.55
CA GLU A 27 2.38 -20.81 22.25
C GLU A 27 2.99 -19.95 23.37
N TYR A 28 2.64 -20.23 24.62
CA TYR A 28 3.36 -19.69 25.77
C TYR A 28 4.24 -20.78 26.38
N THR A 29 5.56 -20.58 26.35
CA THR A 29 6.54 -21.39 27.09
C THR A 29 6.98 -20.65 28.34
N GLY A 30 6.22 -20.79 29.42
CA GLY A 30 6.69 -20.38 30.74
C GLY A 30 7.73 -21.36 31.27
N LYS A 31 9.00 -20.97 31.32
CA LYS A 31 10.02 -21.75 32.05
C LYS A 31 9.91 -21.45 33.56
N LYS A 32 9.43 -22.41 34.34
CA LYS A 32 9.80 -22.54 35.76
C LYS A 32 10.41 -23.93 35.97
N GLY A 33 11.73 -23.96 36.15
CA GLY A 33 12.44 -25.13 36.70
C GLY A 33 12.59 -26.35 35.79
N ARG A 34 13.39 -27.31 36.28
CA ARG A 34 13.92 -28.51 35.58
C ARG A 34 12.90 -29.64 35.34
N SER A 35 11.61 -29.37 35.35
CA SER A 35 10.57 -30.38 35.11
C SER A 35 9.87 -30.06 33.79
N ALA A 36 9.71 -31.05 32.91
CA ALA A 36 9.03 -30.90 31.63
C ALA A 36 7.62 -30.31 31.84
N GLY A 37 7.45 -29.02 31.54
CA GLY A 37 6.17 -28.35 31.64
C GLY A 37 5.16 -29.03 30.72
N LYS A 38 3.99 -29.39 31.26
CA LYS A 38 2.85 -29.87 30.47
C LYS A 38 2.55 -28.84 29.38
N LYS A 39 2.58 -29.27 28.12
CA LYS A 39 2.05 -28.49 27.00
C LYS A 39 0.55 -28.38 27.19
N THR A 40 0.07 -27.20 27.58
CA THR A 40 -1.37 -26.91 27.58
C THR A 40 -1.63 -26.00 26.40
N THR A 41 -2.08 -26.59 25.30
CA THR A 41 -2.62 -25.86 24.15
C THR A 41 -4.01 -25.37 24.55
N VAL A 42 -4.18 -24.07 24.78
CA VAL A 42 -5.52 -23.50 24.92
C VAL A 42 -5.96 -23.06 23.53
N VAL A 43 -6.74 -23.91 22.87
CA VAL A 43 -7.50 -23.54 21.67
C VAL A 43 -8.77 -22.85 22.15
N THR A 44 -8.84 -21.53 22.02
CA THR A 44 -10.12 -20.84 22.16
C THR A 44 -10.82 -20.84 20.80
N ASP A 45 -11.77 -21.77 20.62
CA ASP A 45 -12.74 -21.75 19.54
C ASP A 45 -13.75 -20.61 19.78
N ALA A 46 -13.36 -19.38 19.47
CA ALA A 46 -14.31 -18.27 19.44
C ALA A 46 -14.93 -18.22 18.04
N GLU A 47 -16.10 -18.85 17.90
CA GLU A 47 -16.99 -18.78 16.75
C GLU A 47 -17.45 -17.33 16.56
N ALA A 48 -16.97 -16.66 15.51
CA ALA A 48 -17.35 -15.28 15.23
C ALA A 48 -17.74 -15.15 13.77
N LEU A 49 -19.00 -14.80 13.53
CA LEU A 49 -19.47 -14.34 12.22
C LEU A 49 -18.58 -13.16 11.79
N TRP A 50 -17.98 -13.26 10.61
CA TRP A 50 -17.16 -12.18 10.06
C TRP A 50 -18.08 -11.13 9.47
N ALA A 51 -18.64 -10.27 10.32
CA ALA A 51 -19.40 -9.11 9.90
C ALA A 51 -18.54 -7.85 10.11
N MET A 52 -18.15 -7.21 9.01
CA MET A 52 -17.54 -5.89 9.00
C MET A 52 -18.66 -4.89 8.78
N LEU A 53 -19.09 -4.23 9.85
CA LEU A 53 -20.26 -3.35 9.85
C LEU A 53 -19.81 -1.91 10.09
N TYR A 54 -20.27 -0.99 9.25
CA TYR A 54 -19.96 0.43 9.34
C TYR A 54 -21.14 1.25 8.82
N ALA A 55 -21.82 1.98 9.71
CA ALA A 55 -23.06 2.69 9.38
C ALA A 55 -24.09 1.78 8.67
N ASP A 56 -24.45 2.05 7.42
CA ASP A 56 -25.31 1.24 6.57
C ASP A 56 -24.56 0.19 5.74
N ASP A 57 -23.23 0.29 5.64
CA ASP A 57 -22.39 -0.66 4.92
C ASP A 57 -22.11 -1.91 5.77
N ALA A 58 -22.39 -3.09 5.19
CA ALA A 58 -22.08 -4.37 5.78
C ALA A 58 -21.31 -5.25 4.78
N ALA A 59 -20.24 -5.90 5.25
CA ALA A 59 -19.53 -6.91 4.49
C ALA A 59 -19.40 -8.18 5.34
N ILE A 60 -19.84 -9.31 4.79
CA ILE A 60 -19.94 -10.59 5.50
C ILE A 60 -19.15 -11.65 4.75
N VAL A 61 -18.37 -12.45 5.48
CA VAL A 61 -17.52 -13.50 4.91
C VAL A 61 -17.99 -14.87 5.39
N LEU A 62 -18.22 -15.79 4.45
CA LEU A 62 -18.72 -17.14 4.67
C LEU A 62 -17.94 -18.14 3.81
N ARG A 63 -17.94 -19.43 4.18
CA ARG A 63 -17.17 -20.48 3.48
C ARG A 63 -17.89 -21.10 2.28
N SER A 64 -19.21 -20.99 2.21
CA SER A 64 -20.03 -21.67 1.19
C SER A 64 -21.12 -20.75 0.62
N PRO A 65 -21.48 -20.91 -0.67
CA PRO A 65 -22.63 -20.24 -1.28
C PRO A 65 -23.95 -20.53 -0.55
N GLU A 66 -24.15 -21.77 -0.09
CA GLU A 66 -25.37 -22.19 0.59
C GLU A 66 -25.55 -21.48 1.93
N SER A 67 -24.46 -21.30 2.68
CA SER A 67 -24.50 -20.51 3.91
C SER A 67 -24.69 -19.02 3.65
N LEU A 68 -24.19 -18.51 2.52
CA LEU A 68 -24.44 -17.14 2.09
C LEU A 68 -25.92 -16.90 1.77
N GLU A 69 -26.59 -17.81 1.07
CA GLU A 69 -28.04 -17.73 0.79
C GLU A 69 -28.87 -17.69 2.08
N LYS A 70 -28.55 -18.56 3.04
CA LYS A 70 -29.22 -18.59 4.35
C LYS A 70 -29.00 -17.30 5.13
N MET A 71 -27.75 -16.87 5.25
CA MET A 71 -27.40 -15.65 5.98
C MET A 71 -28.09 -14.43 5.35
N MET A 72 -28.09 -14.34 4.02
CA MET A 72 -28.75 -13.25 3.33
C MET A 72 -30.26 -13.24 3.56
N SER A 73 -30.90 -14.42 3.60
CA SER A 73 -32.33 -14.54 3.92
C SER A 73 -32.63 -14.06 5.34
N VAL A 74 -31.76 -14.35 6.30
CA VAL A 74 -31.86 -13.85 7.69
C VAL A 74 -31.71 -12.34 7.73
N ILE A 75 -30.70 -11.77 7.07
CA ILE A 75 -30.45 -10.33 7.05
C ILE A 75 -31.64 -9.57 6.47
N VAL A 76 -32.17 -10.02 5.33
CA VAL A 76 -33.35 -9.37 4.71
C VAL A 76 -34.55 -9.43 5.64
N ARG A 77 -34.81 -10.59 6.26
CA ARG A 77 -35.94 -10.76 7.18
C ARG A 77 -35.81 -9.88 8.42
N VAL A 78 -34.64 -9.88 9.06
CA VAL A 78 -34.38 -9.10 10.28
C VAL A 78 -34.40 -7.60 9.97
N ALA A 79 -33.80 -7.16 8.87
CA ALA A 79 -33.88 -5.77 8.42
C ALA A 79 -35.35 -5.34 8.23
N GLY A 80 -36.16 -6.19 7.59
CA GLY A 80 -37.59 -5.95 7.40
C GLY A 80 -38.38 -5.79 8.70
N LEU A 81 -38.05 -6.54 9.76
CA LEU A 81 -38.66 -6.39 11.09
C LEU A 81 -38.44 -5.01 11.70
N PHE A 82 -37.35 -4.33 11.30
CA PHE A 82 -37.03 -2.96 11.74
C PHE A 82 -37.42 -1.90 10.71
N GLY A 83 -38.21 -2.25 9.69
CA GLY A 83 -38.62 -1.33 8.62
C GLY A 83 -37.49 -0.94 7.66
N LEU A 84 -36.39 -1.71 7.62
CA LEU A 84 -35.28 -1.51 6.70
C LEU A 84 -35.40 -2.44 5.49
N MET A 85 -34.99 -1.95 4.33
CA MET A 85 -34.91 -2.74 3.10
C MET A 85 -33.47 -2.89 2.66
N VAL A 86 -33.05 -4.12 2.40
CA VAL A 86 -31.78 -4.39 1.73
C VAL A 86 -31.92 -4.07 0.25
N SER A 87 -30.96 -3.31 -0.28
CA SER A 87 -30.97 -2.86 -1.66
C SER A 87 -30.31 -3.88 -2.58
N GLU A 88 -31.11 -4.71 -3.26
CA GLU A 88 -30.66 -5.63 -4.33
C GLU A 88 -29.62 -5.02 -5.31
N PRO A 89 -29.80 -3.81 -5.89
CA PRO A 89 -28.84 -3.28 -6.86
C PRO A 89 -27.51 -2.81 -6.24
N LYS A 90 -27.43 -2.68 -4.92
CA LYS A 90 -26.21 -2.28 -4.19
C LYS A 90 -25.51 -3.46 -3.53
N THR A 91 -26.22 -4.55 -3.28
CA THR A 91 -25.67 -5.74 -2.64
C THR A 91 -24.97 -6.60 -3.68
N GLU A 92 -23.65 -6.70 -3.54
CA GLU A 92 -22.79 -7.48 -4.42
C GLU A 92 -22.24 -8.70 -3.68
N ILE A 93 -22.02 -9.78 -4.42
CA ILE A 93 -21.40 -11.01 -3.88
C ILE A 93 -20.08 -11.21 -4.58
N MET A 94 -19.05 -11.61 -3.83
CA MET A 94 -17.74 -11.89 -4.39
C MET A 94 -17.23 -13.21 -3.85
N CYS A 95 -16.73 -14.05 -4.76
CA CYS A 95 -16.04 -15.28 -4.41
C CYS A 95 -14.53 -15.00 -4.39
N MET A 96 -13.84 -15.42 -3.32
CA MET A 96 -12.39 -15.35 -3.24
C MET A 96 -11.85 -16.77 -3.16
N LEU A 97 -11.25 -17.25 -4.26
CA LEU A 97 -10.71 -18.59 -4.36
C LEU A 97 -9.17 -18.59 -4.32
N PRO A 98 -8.55 -19.63 -3.75
CA PRO A 98 -7.14 -19.90 -3.94
C PRO A 98 -6.76 -19.94 -5.42
N LYS A 99 -5.54 -19.49 -5.73
CA LYS A 99 -5.01 -19.45 -7.09
C LYS A 99 -5.00 -20.86 -7.71
N GLY A 100 -5.50 -20.97 -8.94
CA GLY A 100 -5.55 -22.22 -9.69
C GLY A 100 -6.83 -23.04 -9.52
N ILE A 101 -7.76 -22.60 -8.65
CA ILE A 101 -9.12 -23.13 -8.61
C ILE A 101 -9.97 -22.33 -9.60
N GLU A 102 -10.60 -23.03 -10.55
CA GLU A 102 -11.53 -22.38 -11.46
C GLU A 102 -12.78 -21.92 -10.71
N GLU A 103 -13.11 -20.65 -10.90
CA GLU A 103 -14.33 -20.06 -10.38
C GLU A 103 -15.52 -20.58 -11.17
N ARG A 104 -16.48 -21.20 -10.47
CA ARG A 104 -17.80 -21.48 -11.03
C ARG A 104 -18.71 -20.33 -10.65
N PRO A 105 -19.25 -19.57 -11.63
CA PRO A 105 -20.20 -18.52 -11.34
C PRO A 105 -21.40 -19.11 -10.59
N PHE A 106 -21.80 -18.48 -9.50
CA PHE A 106 -23.02 -18.82 -8.77
C PHE A 106 -23.87 -17.57 -8.58
N THR A 107 -25.16 -17.80 -8.37
CA THR A 107 -26.12 -16.74 -8.06
C THR A 107 -26.78 -17.10 -6.76
N VAL A 108 -26.83 -16.14 -5.84
CA VAL A 108 -27.47 -16.31 -4.55
C VAL A 108 -28.89 -15.79 -4.64
N ARG A 109 -29.85 -16.63 -4.31
CA ARG A 109 -31.26 -16.25 -4.21
C ARG A 109 -31.68 -16.28 -2.75
N ALA A 110 -32.07 -15.13 -2.20
CA ALA A 110 -32.42 -15.03 -0.80
C ALA A 110 -33.57 -14.05 -0.58
N ALA A 111 -34.59 -14.49 0.17
CA ALA A 111 -35.79 -13.71 0.49
C ALA A 111 -36.44 -13.01 -0.73
N GLY A 112 -36.51 -13.70 -1.87
CA GLY A 112 -37.10 -13.19 -3.11
C GLY A 112 -36.22 -12.23 -3.92
N GLN A 113 -35.00 -11.94 -3.47
CA GLN A 113 -34.02 -11.11 -4.19
C GLN A 113 -32.91 -11.98 -4.81
N THR A 114 -32.32 -11.49 -5.91
CA THR A 114 -31.25 -12.18 -6.63
C THR A 114 -29.98 -11.33 -6.66
N TYR A 115 -28.91 -11.86 -6.07
CA TYR A 115 -27.66 -11.13 -5.92
C TYR A 115 -26.63 -11.59 -6.94
N LYS A 116 -26.06 -10.65 -7.67
CA LYS A 116 -25.06 -10.93 -8.72
C LYS A 116 -23.66 -11.04 -8.13
N GLN A 117 -22.91 -11.98 -8.68
CA GLN A 117 -21.49 -12.13 -8.41
C GLN A 117 -20.69 -11.02 -9.14
N THR A 118 -19.71 -10.46 -8.45
CA THR A 118 -18.77 -9.46 -8.96
C THR A 118 -17.34 -9.93 -8.75
N ASP A 119 -16.44 -9.52 -9.65
CA ASP A 119 -15.00 -9.74 -9.54
C ASP A 119 -14.28 -8.61 -8.77
N ARG A 120 -15.05 -7.58 -8.41
CA ARG A 120 -14.59 -6.35 -7.75
C ARG A 120 -15.66 -5.87 -6.78
N PHE A 121 -15.26 -5.74 -5.52
CA PHE A 121 -16.10 -5.19 -4.45
C PHE A 121 -15.50 -3.89 -3.91
N VAL A 122 -16.33 -2.89 -3.62
CA VAL A 122 -15.86 -1.65 -2.98
C VAL A 122 -16.44 -1.53 -1.58
N TYR A 123 -15.57 -1.60 -0.57
CA TYR A 123 -15.93 -1.47 0.84
C TYR A 123 -15.21 -0.30 1.49
N LEU A 124 -15.94 0.63 2.10
CA LEU A 124 -15.39 1.84 2.74
C LEU A 124 -14.42 2.62 1.84
N GLY A 125 -14.74 2.63 0.54
CA GLY A 125 -13.96 3.26 -0.51
C GLY A 125 -12.75 2.46 -0.97
N ARG A 126 -12.38 1.33 -0.36
CA ARG A 126 -11.32 0.41 -0.81
C ARG A 126 -11.86 -0.61 -1.81
N THR A 127 -11.12 -0.81 -2.89
CA THR A 127 -11.39 -1.86 -3.87
C THR A 127 -10.76 -3.16 -3.40
N ILE A 128 -11.56 -4.22 -3.37
CA ILE A 128 -11.13 -5.60 -3.15
C ILE A 128 -11.40 -6.36 -4.45
N SER A 129 -10.40 -7.10 -4.91
CA SER A 129 -10.47 -7.92 -6.13
C SER A 129 -10.66 -9.38 -5.73
N ALA A 130 -11.43 -10.14 -6.51
CA ALA A 130 -11.62 -11.59 -6.28
C ALA A 130 -10.30 -12.37 -6.29
N ASP A 131 -9.32 -11.92 -7.09
CA ASP A 131 -7.97 -12.51 -7.18
C ASP A 131 -7.00 -12.07 -6.06
N GLY A 132 -7.47 -11.25 -5.12
CA GLY A 132 -6.67 -10.73 -4.00
C GLY A 132 -5.60 -9.71 -4.39
N LYS A 133 -5.48 -9.32 -5.67
CA LYS A 133 -4.40 -8.43 -6.12
C LYS A 133 -4.70 -6.96 -5.83
N ALA A 134 -3.65 -6.24 -5.43
CA ALA A 134 -3.72 -4.81 -5.13
C ALA A 134 -3.78 -3.90 -6.36
N GLU A 135 -3.55 -4.42 -7.57
CA GLU A 135 -3.39 -3.63 -8.80
C GLU A 135 -4.63 -2.79 -9.14
N ARG A 136 -5.84 -3.36 -8.98
CA ARG A 136 -7.11 -2.63 -9.20
C ARG A 136 -7.28 -1.50 -8.19
N GLU A 137 -6.89 -1.71 -6.93
CA GLU A 137 -6.96 -0.68 -5.89
C GLU A 137 -5.95 0.45 -6.12
N ILE A 138 -4.69 0.13 -6.45
CA ILE A 138 -3.65 1.14 -6.74
C ILE A 138 -4.07 2.00 -7.95
N THR A 139 -4.63 1.36 -8.98
CA THR A 139 -5.14 2.06 -10.16
C THR A 139 -6.33 2.95 -9.80
N SER A 140 -7.29 2.45 -9.02
CA SER A 140 -8.44 3.22 -8.52
C SER A 140 -7.99 4.44 -7.71
N ARG A 141 -7.02 4.29 -6.80
CA ARG A 141 -6.45 5.37 -5.99
C ARG A 141 -5.71 6.40 -6.82
N SER A 142 -4.89 5.95 -7.76
CA SER A 142 -4.20 6.83 -8.69
C SER A 142 -5.22 7.67 -9.49
N CYS A 143 -6.29 7.06 -9.99
CA CYS A 143 -7.36 7.77 -10.68
C CYS A 143 -8.06 8.81 -9.79
N ARG A 144 -8.37 8.46 -8.53
CA ARG A 144 -8.97 9.38 -7.55
C ARG A 144 -8.05 10.54 -7.21
N ALA A 145 -6.77 10.27 -6.94
CA ALA A 145 -5.77 11.30 -6.68
C ALA A 145 -5.61 12.25 -7.89
N TRP A 146 -5.60 11.71 -9.10
CA TRP A 146 -5.57 12.53 -10.32
C TRP A 146 -6.83 13.39 -10.51
N LYS A 147 -8.02 12.87 -10.16
CA LYS A 147 -9.26 13.67 -10.16
C LYS A 147 -9.18 14.80 -9.13
N CYS A 148 -8.70 14.48 -7.92
CA CYS A 148 -8.46 15.45 -6.86
C CYS A 148 -7.51 16.57 -7.30
N TYR A 149 -6.37 16.19 -7.88
CA TYR A 149 -5.40 17.15 -8.44
C TYR A 149 -6.03 18.04 -9.52
N ARG A 150 -6.74 17.44 -10.48
CA ARG A 150 -7.33 18.17 -11.62
C ARG A 150 -8.36 19.22 -11.19
N ARG A 151 -9.10 18.97 -10.10
CA ARG A 151 -10.10 19.91 -9.58
C ARG A 151 -9.50 21.29 -9.30
N ASN A 152 -8.27 21.35 -8.77
CA ASN A 152 -7.60 22.59 -8.37
C ASN A 152 -6.36 22.91 -9.22
N SER A 153 -6.20 22.25 -10.38
CA SER A 153 -4.94 22.36 -11.13
C SER A 153 -4.77 23.73 -11.79
N ALA A 154 -5.80 24.26 -12.46
CA ALA A 154 -5.74 25.56 -13.12
C ALA A 154 -5.61 26.74 -12.13
N SER A 155 -6.30 26.66 -11.00
CA SER A 155 -6.33 27.71 -9.98
C SER A 155 -5.08 27.70 -9.08
N MET A 156 -4.53 26.51 -8.80
CA MET A 156 -3.48 26.33 -7.79
C MET A 156 -2.28 25.52 -8.28
N TYR A 157 -2.41 24.20 -8.51
CA TYR A 157 -1.24 23.33 -8.69
C TYR A 157 -0.40 23.68 -9.93
N ASP A 158 -1.03 23.89 -11.09
CA ASP A 158 -0.35 24.22 -12.36
C ASP A 158 -0.09 25.74 -12.50
N ARG A 159 -0.66 26.58 -11.62
CA ARG A 159 -0.53 28.04 -11.70
C ARG A 159 0.88 28.49 -11.33
N ARG A 160 1.68 28.95 -12.30
CA ARG A 160 3.09 29.33 -12.08
C ARG A 160 3.31 30.38 -10.97
N ARG A 161 2.39 31.34 -10.83
CA ARG A 161 2.49 32.42 -9.84
C ARG A 161 2.07 32.01 -8.43
N ALA A 162 1.42 30.85 -8.25
CA ALA A 162 1.01 30.41 -6.92
C ALA A 162 2.23 29.97 -6.10
N ASN A 163 2.18 30.23 -4.79
CA ASN A 163 3.28 29.91 -3.87
C ASN A 163 3.59 28.41 -3.90
N ARG A 164 4.84 28.08 -4.20
CA ARG A 164 5.31 26.70 -4.34
C ARG A 164 5.13 25.88 -3.07
N GLN A 165 5.48 26.42 -1.91
CA GLN A 165 5.37 25.71 -0.63
C GLN A 165 3.91 25.39 -0.31
N LEU A 166 3.00 26.33 -0.58
CA LEU A 166 1.57 26.11 -0.41
C LEU A 166 1.05 24.99 -1.31
N LYS A 167 1.48 24.95 -2.59
CA LYS A 167 1.12 23.86 -3.50
C LYS A 167 1.54 22.51 -2.97
N ILE A 168 2.79 22.39 -2.51
CA ILE A 168 3.32 21.11 -2.01
C ILE A 168 2.57 20.70 -0.73
N ARG A 169 2.32 21.62 0.21
CA ARG A 169 1.55 21.31 1.42
C ARG A 169 0.13 20.84 1.11
N LEU A 170 -0.58 21.52 0.21
CA LEU A 170 -1.92 21.11 -0.21
C LEU A 170 -1.92 19.81 -1.02
N LEU A 171 -0.89 19.58 -1.83
CA LEU A 171 -0.71 18.32 -2.55
C LEU A 171 -0.56 17.16 -1.56
N GLN A 172 0.29 17.30 -0.53
CA GLN A 172 0.48 16.29 0.51
C GLN A 172 -0.83 16.03 1.27
N ALA A 173 -1.47 17.11 1.75
CA ALA A 173 -2.67 17.00 2.59
C ALA A 173 -3.91 16.43 1.86
N GLU A 174 -4.05 16.68 0.56
CA GLU A 174 -5.27 16.32 -0.18
C GLU A 174 -5.03 15.19 -1.20
N VAL A 175 -4.07 15.38 -2.10
CA VAL A 175 -3.85 14.49 -3.24
C VAL A 175 -3.10 13.23 -2.82
N VAL A 176 -2.04 13.37 -2.02
CA VAL A 176 -1.27 12.23 -1.51
C VAL A 176 -2.10 11.43 -0.51
N GLU A 177 -2.85 12.07 0.39
CA GLU A 177 -3.79 11.35 1.25
C GLU A 177 -4.86 10.59 0.46
N THR A 178 -5.40 11.18 -0.61
CA THR A 178 -6.33 10.48 -1.51
C THR A 178 -5.67 9.27 -2.18
N LEU A 179 -4.39 9.41 -2.57
CA LEU A 179 -3.60 8.34 -3.17
C LEU A 179 -3.34 7.21 -2.17
N LEU A 180 -3.07 7.53 -0.91
CA LEU A 180 -2.63 6.58 0.13
C LEU A 180 -3.72 6.13 1.09
N TYR A 181 -4.97 6.54 0.86
CA TYR A 181 -6.08 6.10 1.69
C TYR A 181 -6.18 4.57 1.67
N GLY A 182 -6.17 3.95 2.87
CA GLY A 182 -6.21 2.51 3.05
C GLY A 182 -4.88 1.78 2.88
N CYS A 183 -3.76 2.48 2.62
CA CYS A 183 -2.48 1.83 2.27
C CYS A 183 -1.88 0.93 3.36
N ALA A 184 -2.21 1.15 4.63
CA ALA A 184 -1.79 0.28 5.74
C ALA A 184 -2.28 -1.17 5.57
N SER A 185 -3.32 -1.39 4.77
CA SER A 185 -3.92 -2.71 4.52
C SER A 185 -3.51 -3.36 3.19
N TRP A 186 -2.64 -2.70 2.41
CA TRP A 186 -2.22 -3.21 1.10
C TRP A 186 -1.02 -4.14 1.21
N SER A 187 -1.00 -5.21 0.44
CA SER A 187 0.20 -6.02 0.22
C SER A 187 0.83 -5.58 -1.11
N LEU A 188 2.00 -4.94 -1.04
CA LEU A 188 2.60 -4.27 -2.18
C LEU A 188 3.91 -4.95 -2.60
N THR A 189 4.08 -5.11 -3.91
CA THR A 189 5.31 -5.55 -4.54
C THR A 189 6.18 -4.34 -4.92
N ALA A 190 7.43 -4.58 -5.33
CA ALA A 190 8.32 -3.53 -5.85
C ALA A 190 7.74 -2.81 -7.08
N GLU A 191 6.97 -3.51 -7.92
CA GLU A 191 6.30 -2.92 -9.09
C GLU A 191 5.22 -1.92 -8.65
N HIS A 192 4.42 -2.29 -7.65
CA HIS A 192 3.41 -1.40 -7.08
C HIS A 192 4.05 -0.12 -6.50
N TYR A 193 5.15 -0.23 -5.76
CA TYR A 193 5.88 0.94 -5.27
C TYR A 193 6.43 1.79 -6.41
N THR A 194 6.94 1.17 -7.48
CA THR A 194 7.41 1.89 -8.67
C THR A 194 6.29 2.71 -9.32
N LYS A 195 5.09 2.14 -9.44
CA LYS A 195 3.90 2.81 -9.98
C LYS A 195 3.44 3.98 -9.10
N LEU A 196 3.40 3.79 -7.78
CA LEU A 196 3.04 4.83 -6.81
C LEU A 196 4.06 5.97 -6.79
N ASN A 197 5.36 5.65 -6.73
CA ASN A 197 6.45 6.63 -6.79
C ASN A 197 6.43 7.41 -8.10
N GLY A 198 6.18 6.73 -9.24
CA GLY A 198 6.02 7.38 -10.53
C GLY A 198 4.84 8.35 -10.58
N THR A 199 3.72 8.00 -9.93
CA THR A 199 2.54 8.86 -9.83
C THR A 199 2.82 10.09 -8.96
N HIS A 200 3.40 9.89 -7.77
CA HIS A 200 3.79 10.99 -6.89
C HIS A 200 4.79 11.94 -7.55
N ARG A 201 5.82 11.40 -8.23
CA ARG A 201 6.77 12.19 -9.02
C ARG A 201 6.07 13.10 -10.01
N GLN A 202 5.04 12.62 -10.72
CA GLN A 202 4.31 13.44 -11.69
C GLN A 202 3.56 14.60 -11.04
N PHE A 203 3.02 14.41 -9.83
CA PHE A 203 2.41 15.50 -9.09
C PHE A 203 3.44 16.55 -8.64
N LEU A 204 4.57 16.09 -8.08
CA LEU A 204 5.64 16.96 -7.62
C LEU A 204 6.22 17.79 -8.76
N THR A 205 6.55 17.16 -9.90
CA THR A 205 7.15 17.86 -11.05
C THR A 205 6.23 18.94 -11.61
N ARG A 206 4.91 18.70 -11.64
CA ARG A 206 3.95 19.73 -12.05
C ARG A 206 3.85 20.88 -11.05
N CYS A 207 3.82 20.59 -9.75
CA CYS A 207 3.74 21.63 -8.71
C CYS A 207 4.95 22.56 -8.70
N ILE A 208 6.15 22.02 -8.99
CA ILE A 208 7.39 22.81 -9.12
C ILE A 208 7.52 23.53 -10.48
N GLY A 209 6.53 23.39 -11.36
CA GLY A 209 6.43 24.15 -12.61
C GLY A 209 7.08 23.50 -13.84
N LEU A 210 7.48 22.23 -13.75
CA LEU A 210 7.94 21.45 -14.90
C LEU A 210 6.73 20.82 -15.59
N SER A 211 6.54 21.17 -16.87
CA SER A 211 5.40 20.71 -17.64
C SER A 211 5.88 19.95 -18.86
N LYS A 212 5.25 18.80 -19.14
CA LYS A 212 5.48 18.02 -20.37
C LYS A 212 5.28 18.82 -21.67
N ARG A 213 4.70 20.03 -21.60
CA ARG A 213 4.54 20.94 -22.75
C ARG A 213 5.83 21.62 -23.19
N LYS A 214 6.83 21.72 -22.31
CA LYS A 214 8.11 22.34 -22.66
C LYS A 214 9.09 21.27 -23.11
N ARG A 215 9.45 21.31 -24.40
CA ARG A 215 10.42 20.39 -25.02
C ARG A 215 11.81 20.45 -24.37
N SER A 216 12.12 21.51 -23.62
CA SER A 216 13.38 21.73 -22.90
C SER A 216 13.43 21.14 -21.49
N ASP A 217 12.29 20.74 -20.90
CA ASP A 217 12.26 20.27 -19.52
C ASP A 217 12.79 18.83 -19.46
N ARG A 218 14.02 18.64 -18.95
CA ARG A 218 14.56 17.30 -18.68
C ARG A 218 13.69 16.61 -17.63
N PRO A 219 13.30 15.33 -17.83
CA PRO A 219 12.54 14.61 -16.81
C PRO A 219 13.40 14.42 -15.56
N LEU A 220 12.95 14.98 -14.43
CA LEU A 220 13.61 14.78 -13.14
C LEU A 220 13.47 13.33 -12.69
N SER A 221 14.52 12.83 -12.02
CA SER A 221 14.40 11.60 -11.23
C SER A 221 13.43 11.82 -10.06
N TYR A 222 13.01 10.72 -9.41
CA TYR A 222 12.12 10.85 -8.26
C TYR A 222 12.81 11.54 -7.08
N ALA A 223 14.08 11.20 -6.79
CA ALA A 223 14.87 11.87 -5.76
C ALA A 223 15.01 13.38 -6.03
N GLN A 224 15.31 13.77 -7.27
CA GLN A 224 15.39 15.18 -7.64
C GLN A 224 14.06 15.90 -7.45
N ALA A 225 12.94 15.26 -7.80
CA ALA A 225 11.62 15.84 -7.59
C ALA A 225 11.31 16.04 -6.10
N LEU A 226 11.67 15.10 -5.23
CA LEU A 226 11.50 15.22 -3.77
C LEU A 226 12.34 16.36 -3.19
N ILE A 227 13.64 16.39 -3.50
CA ILE A 227 14.56 17.44 -3.04
C ILE A 227 14.07 18.81 -3.48
N GLN A 228 13.74 18.96 -4.76
CA GLN A 228 13.26 20.23 -5.27
C GLN A 228 11.95 20.62 -4.57
N ALA A 229 11.00 19.69 -4.41
CA ALA A 229 9.74 19.96 -3.73
C ALA A 229 9.85 20.18 -2.22
N GLY A 230 11.02 19.92 -1.60
CA GLY A 230 11.17 19.96 -0.14
C GLY A 230 10.36 18.86 0.56
N CYS A 231 10.24 17.69 -0.06
CA CYS A 231 9.57 16.53 0.52
C CYS A 231 10.62 15.56 1.06
N GLU A 232 10.47 15.16 2.32
CA GLU A 232 11.46 14.33 3.03
C GLU A 232 11.26 12.83 2.78
N GLU A 233 10.02 12.38 2.60
CA GLU A 233 9.69 10.96 2.46
C GLU A 233 9.27 10.60 1.03
N THR A 234 9.64 9.38 0.62
CA THR A 234 9.02 8.72 -0.54
C THR A 234 7.64 8.16 -0.15
N ILE A 235 6.76 7.95 -1.13
CA ILE A 235 5.50 7.20 -0.92
C ILE A 235 5.77 5.83 -0.30
N GLU A 236 6.83 5.14 -0.73
CA GLU A 236 7.19 3.85 -0.15
C GLU A 236 7.45 3.97 1.35
N ALA A 237 8.31 4.91 1.78
CA ALA A 237 8.56 5.17 3.19
C ALA A 237 7.26 5.45 3.97
N THR A 238 6.38 6.31 3.43
CA THR A 238 5.10 6.65 4.07
C THR A 238 4.17 5.43 4.18
N VAL A 239 4.12 4.56 3.18
CA VAL A 239 3.28 3.34 3.21
C VAL A 239 3.81 2.36 4.27
N ARG A 240 5.13 2.10 4.28
CA ARG A 240 5.77 1.23 5.26
C ARG A 240 5.53 1.75 6.69
N LYS A 241 5.73 3.05 6.90
CA LYS A 241 5.45 3.75 8.16
C LYS A 241 4.00 3.59 8.61
N ARG A 242 3.02 3.82 7.73
CA ARG A 242 1.58 3.62 8.05
C ARG A 242 1.24 2.18 8.39
N ARG A 243 1.83 1.20 7.70
CA ARG A 243 1.66 -0.23 8.01
C ARG A 243 2.21 -0.56 9.39
N LEU A 244 3.39 -0.05 9.75
CA LEU A 244 3.98 -0.23 11.08
C LEU A 244 3.17 0.47 12.17
N CYS A 245 2.69 1.71 11.94
CA CYS A 245 1.80 2.41 12.87
C CYS A 245 0.51 1.61 13.12
N PHE A 246 -0.12 1.11 12.06
CA PHE A 246 -1.31 0.25 12.15
C PHE A 246 -1.01 -1.04 12.92
N THR A 247 0.12 -1.68 12.65
CA THR A 247 0.55 -2.90 13.35
C THR A 247 0.67 -2.66 14.85
N GLY A 248 1.36 -1.59 15.26
CA GLY A 248 1.48 -1.24 16.69
C GLY A 248 0.13 -1.00 17.34
N PHE A 249 -0.76 -0.27 16.67
CA PHE A 249 -2.12 -0.04 17.15
C PHE A 249 -2.90 -1.34 17.35
N VAL A 250 -2.87 -2.26 16.37
CA VAL A 250 -3.54 -3.57 16.46
C VAL A 250 -2.92 -4.44 17.57
N MET A 251 -1.59 -4.41 17.74
CA MET A 251 -0.91 -5.20 18.77
C MET A 251 -1.29 -4.80 20.21
N ARG A 252 -1.73 -3.56 20.42
CA ARG A 252 -2.21 -3.05 21.71
C ARG A 252 -3.70 -3.31 21.97
N MET A 253 -4.46 -3.77 20.97
CA MET A 253 -5.85 -4.20 21.19
C MET A 253 -5.92 -5.48 22.02
N GLU A 254 -7.10 -5.77 22.57
CA GLU A 254 -7.39 -7.05 23.23
C GLU A 254 -7.31 -8.21 22.21
N ASP A 255 -6.90 -9.40 22.69
CA ASP A 255 -6.64 -10.57 21.82
C ASP A 255 -7.92 -11.13 21.16
N ASN A 256 -9.10 -10.83 21.72
CA ASN A 256 -10.39 -11.22 21.14
C ASN A 256 -10.84 -10.31 19.98
N ARG A 257 -10.20 -9.14 19.78
CA ARG A 257 -10.61 -8.17 18.76
C ARG A 257 -10.28 -8.70 17.37
N LEU A 258 -11.26 -8.57 16.46
CA LEU A 258 -11.15 -9.06 15.09
C LEU A 258 -9.86 -8.61 14.37
N PRO A 259 -9.44 -7.33 14.39
CA PRO A 259 -8.21 -6.91 13.71
C PRO A 259 -6.96 -7.64 14.21
N LYS A 260 -6.87 -7.90 15.52
CA LYS A 260 -5.72 -8.58 16.12
C LYS A 260 -5.73 -10.08 15.85
N ARG A 261 -6.92 -10.71 15.88
CA ARG A 261 -7.12 -12.10 15.44
C ARG A 261 -6.80 -12.29 13.97
N MET A 262 -7.17 -11.35 13.09
CA MET A 262 -6.81 -11.39 11.67
C MET A 262 -5.31 -11.20 11.45
N LEU A 263 -4.69 -10.30 12.21
CA LEU A 263 -3.25 -10.00 12.08
C LEU A 263 -2.37 -11.17 12.54
N LEU A 264 -2.73 -11.83 13.64
CA LEU A 264 -1.94 -12.89 14.27
C LEU A 264 -2.43 -14.31 13.96
N GLY A 265 -3.64 -14.43 13.40
CA GLY A 265 -4.26 -15.70 13.08
C GLY A 265 -3.77 -16.27 11.76
N ALA A 266 -3.78 -17.59 11.68
CA ALA A 266 -3.59 -18.32 10.42
C ALA A 266 -4.95 -18.79 9.93
N MET A 267 -5.18 -18.70 8.61
CA MET A 267 -6.35 -19.30 7.99
C MET A 267 -6.20 -20.83 8.04
N ALA A 268 -7.15 -21.53 8.67
CA ALA A 268 -7.16 -22.98 8.69
C ALA A 268 -7.39 -23.55 7.28
N GLY A 269 -6.61 -24.57 6.88
CA GLY A 269 -6.78 -25.28 5.61
C GLY A 269 -5.99 -24.73 4.41
N GLY A 270 -5.18 -23.68 4.59
CA GLY A 270 -4.26 -23.23 3.54
C GLY A 270 -3.06 -24.18 3.41
N THR A 271 -2.89 -24.82 2.27
CA THR A 271 -1.59 -25.42 1.92
C THR A 271 -0.60 -24.27 1.71
N GLY A 272 0.57 -24.36 2.33
CA GLY A 272 1.62 -23.35 2.18
C GLY A 272 1.88 -23.10 0.69
N TYR A 273 1.77 -21.83 0.29
CA TYR A 273 2.02 -21.40 -1.07
C TYR A 273 3.40 -21.87 -1.54
N ARG A 274 3.44 -22.68 -2.61
CA ARG A 274 4.65 -23.05 -3.34
C ARG A 274 4.62 -22.39 -4.72
N GLY A 275 5.00 -21.12 -4.77
CA GLY A 275 5.13 -20.31 -5.99
C GLY A 275 5.96 -19.05 -5.71
N GLY A 276 6.33 -18.29 -6.75
CA GLY A 276 7.09 -17.04 -6.63
C GLY A 276 6.24 -15.76 -6.80
N GLN A 277 6.63 -14.72 -6.04
CA GLN A 277 6.28 -13.28 -6.18
C GLN A 277 4.81 -12.86 -6.06
N GLU A 278 4.08 -13.30 -5.04
CA GLU A 278 2.96 -12.51 -4.51
C GLU A 278 3.28 -12.16 -3.05
N SER A 279 3.43 -10.87 -2.76
CA SER A 279 3.68 -10.41 -1.40
C SER A 279 2.40 -10.55 -0.58
N ASP A 280 2.40 -11.38 0.45
CA ASP A 280 1.35 -11.35 1.46
C ASP A 280 1.58 -10.18 2.44
N TRP A 281 0.57 -9.82 3.22
CA TRP A 281 0.66 -8.65 4.11
C TRP A 281 1.69 -8.87 5.22
N VAL A 282 1.84 -10.10 5.72
CA VAL A 282 2.79 -10.46 6.79
C VAL A 282 4.23 -10.43 6.27
N SER A 283 4.45 -10.87 5.04
CA SER A 283 5.72 -10.75 4.32
C SER A 283 6.10 -9.29 4.15
N CYS A 284 5.18 -8.41 3.72
CA CYS A 284 5.45 -6.98 3.68
C CYS A 284 5.76 -6.39 5.07
N LEU A 285 5.06 -6.81 6.12
CA LEU A 285 5.38 -6.40 7.49
C LEU A 285 6.78 -6.86 7.90
N GLY A 286 7.16 -8.10 7.57
CA GLY A 286 8.50 -8.62 7.81
C GLY A 286 9.58 -7.78 7.11
N GLU A 287 9.37 -7.46 5.84
CA GLU A 287 10.25 -6.55 5.10
C GLU A 287 10.33 -5.16 5.74
N ASP A 288 9.22 -4.61 6.21
CA ASP A 288 9.17 -3.30 6.86
C ASP A 288 9.90 -3.29 8.20
N LEU A 289 9.76 -4.34 8.99
CA LEU A 289 10.48 -4.54 10.26
C LEU A 289 11.98 -4.73 10.01
N ALA A 290 12.36 -5.52 9.00
CA ALA A 290 13.76 -5.72 8.61
C ALA A 290 14.40 -4.43 8.09
N ALA A 291 13.65 -3.68 7.26
CA ALA A 291 14.06 -2.37 6.76
C ALA A 291 14.11 -1.30 7.85
N SER A 292 13.53 -1.53 9.02
CA SER A 292 13.48 -0.56 10.11
C SER A 292 14.33 -0.99 11.32
N THR A 293 15.31 -1.88 11.11
CA THR A 293 16.29 -2.36 12.11
C THR A 293 15.72 -3.19 13.28
N TRP A 294 14.45 -3.64 13.22
CA TRP A 294 13.90 -4.58 14.22
C TRP A 294 14.46 -6.00 14.09
N GLU A 295 15.10 -6.33 12.97
CA GLU A 295 15.83 -7.59 12.77
C GLU A 295 17.35 -7.39 12.86
N THR A 296 17.91 -7.62 14.05
CA THR A 296 19.26 -8.19 14.11
C THR A 296 19.17 -9.68 13.80
N LYS A 297 19.99 -10.16 12.85
CA LYS A 297 20.09 -11.51 12.24
C LYS A 297 20.10 -12.75 13.17
N ARG A 298 19.79 -12.66 14.47
CA ARG A 298 19.96 -13.76 15.43
C ARG A 298 18.77 -14.14 16.31
N LYS A 299 17.69 -13.37 16.40
CA LYS A 299 16.51 -13.76 17.19
C LYS A 299 15.29 -13.10 16.58
N GLY A 300 14.24 -13.87 16.26
CA GLY A 300 12.93 -13.34 15.83
C GLY A 300 12.46 -12.26 16.79
N GLY A 301 12.67 -11.01 16.38
CA GLY A 301 12.93 -9.90 17.30
C GLY A 301 11.75 -9.57 18.19
N LYS A 302 12.04 -9.01 19.37
CA LYS A 302 11.11 -8.52 20.39
C LYS A 302 10.18 -7.38 19.93
N TRP A 303 9.90 -7.26 18.64
CA TRP A 303 9.05 -6.21 18.08
C TRP A 303 7.64 -6.26 18.68
N LYS A 304 7.10 -7.47 18.91
CA LYS A 304 5.80 -7.68 19.58
C LYS A 304 5.79 -7.12 21.01
N GLU A 305 6.90 -7.23 21.74
CA GLU A 305 7.05 -6.64 23.08
C GLU A 305 7.12 -5.12 22.97
N SER A 306 7.93 -4.58 22.05
CA SER A 306 8.02 -3.13 21.84
C SER A 306 6.72 -2.51 21.34
N ALA A 307 5.88 -3.26 20.61
CA ALA A 307 4.60 -2.77 20.13
C ALA A 307 3.60 -2.51 21.27
N LYS A 308 3.79 -3.11 22.45
CA LYS A 308 2.94 -2.89 23.62
C LYS A 308 3.08 -1.48 24.18
N ASP A 309 4.27 -0.91 24.07
CA ASP A 309 4.56 0.46 24.47
C ASP A 309 4.38 1.41 23.27
N PRO A 310 3.40 2.33 23.30
CA PRO A 310 3.13 3.21 22.17
C PRO A 310 4.29 4.16 21.88
N GLU A 311 4.95 4.72 22.90
CA GLU A 311 6.02 5.71 22.72
C GLU A 311 7.25 5.04 22.12
N VAL A 312 7.69 3.91 22.72
CA VAL A 312 8.81 3.13 22.19
C VAL A 312 8.53 2.63 20.78
N TRP A 313 7.29 2.22 20.48
CA TRP A 313 6.91 1.78 19.14
C TRP A 313 7.01 2.91 18.11
N TYR A 314 6.35 4.05 18.37
CA TYR A 314 6.30 5.13 17.39
C TYR A 314 7.67 5.78 17.16
N ASN A 315 8.48 5.96 18.20
CA ASN A 315 9.85 6.48 18.05
C ASN A 315 10.69 5.57 17.13
N LYS A 316 10.59 4.24 17.30
CA LYS A 316 11.28 3.31 16.41
C LYS A 316 10.72 3.31 14.99
N VAL A 317 9.43 3.57 14.80
CA VAL A 317 8.84 3.69 13.46
C VAL A 317 9.43 4.90 12.73
N GLU A 318 9.59 6.02 13.43
CA GLU A 318 10.25 7.21 12.90
C GLU A 318 11.73 6.95 12.59
N ASP A 319 12.48 6.34 13.52
CA ASP A 319 13.88 5.97 13.30
C ASP A 319 14.05 5.02 12.11
N GLY A 320 13.13 4.05 11.99
CA GLY A 320 13.05 3.10 10.90
C GLY A 320 12.81 3.77 9.55
N ALA A 321 11.85 4.70 9.49
CA ALA A 321 11.57 5.49 8.30
C ALA A 321 12.79 6.34 7.90
N ALA A 322 13.46 6.98 8.85
CA ALA A 322 14.67 7.76 8.62
C ALA A 322 15.82 6.88 8.12
N TRP A 323 16.00 5.68 8.69
CA TRP A 323 17.01 4.72 8.23
C TRP A 323 16.73 4.24 6.81
N PHE A 324 15.47 3.91 6.51
CA PHE A 324 15.04 3.51 5.18
C PHE A 324 15.35 4.62 4.17
N MET A 325 15.01 5.88 4.48
CA MET A 325 15.30 7.01 3.60
C MET A 325 16.80 7.21 3.38
N ARG A 326 17.64 7.10 4.41
CA ARG A 326 19.12 7.13 4.26
C ARG A 326 19.62 6.07 3.30
N LYS A 327 19.15 4.83 3.47
CA LYS A 327 19.51 3.70 2.59
C LYS A 327 19.01 3.93 1.16
N TRP A 328 17.78 4.40 1.01
CA TRP A 328 17.17 4.70 -0.28
C TRP A 328 17.94 5.79 -1.04
N HIS A 329 18.30 6.89 -0.37
CA HIS A 329 19.11 7.96 -0.96
C HIS A 329 20.47 7.45 -1.46
N ARG A 330 21.14 6.60 -0.67
CA ARG A 330 22.41 5.97 -1.09
C ARG A 330 22.24 5.12 -2.34
N GLN A 331 21.23 4.24 -2.36
CA GLN A 331 20.95 3.39 -3.51
C GLN A 331 20.59 4.18 -4.77
N GLU A 332 19.80 5.25 -4.63
CA GLU A 332 19.44 6.10 -5.76
C GLU A 332 20.63 6.93 -6.26
N ALA A 333 21.54 7.36 -5.38
CA ALA A 333 22.78 8.03 -5.75
C ALA A 333 23.71 7.10 -6.55
N GLU A 334 23.91 5.86 -6.07
CA GLU A 334 24.67 4.82 -6.78
C GLU A 334 24.05 4.50 -8.14
N ALA A 335 22.73 4.33 -8.20
CA ALA A 335 21.99 4.10 -9.44
C ALA A 335 22.11 5.29 -10.40
N SER A 336 22.07 6.52 -9.90
CA SER A 336 22.26 7.74 -10.69
C SER A 336 23.66 7.81 -11.30
N ALA A 337 24.70 7.56 -10.49
CA ALA A 337 26.08 7.52 -10.96
C ALA A 337 26.28 6.45 -12.05
N LYS A 338 25.68 5.27 -11.88
CA LYS A 338 25.72 4.21 -12.90
C LYS A 338 25.03 4.64 -14.21
N ARG A 339 23.86 5.28 -14.13
CA ARG A 339 23.13 5.81 -15.30
C ARG A 339 23.93 6.91 -16.01
N GLN A 340 24.66 7.74 -15.26
CA GLN A 340 25.50 8.78 -15.83
C GLN A 340 26.70 8.20 -16.58
N ARG A 341 27.44 7.28 -15.95
CA ARG A 341 28.55 6.57 -16.61
C ARG A 341 28.11 5.86 -17.89
N ALA A 342 26.93 5.24 -17.89
CA ALA A 342 26.38 4.60 -19.08
C ALA A 342 26.11 5.61 -20.21
N ARG A 343 25.57 6.80 -19.89
CA ARG A 343 25.33 7.87 -20.87
C ARG A 343 26.63 8.47 -21.41
N GLU A 344 27.63 8.65 -20.55
CA GLU A 344 28.95 9.14 -20.95
C GLU A 344 29.62 8.13 -21.90
N ALA A 345 29.57 6.83 -21.58
CA ALA A 345 30.06 5.78 -22.46
C ALA A 345 29.29 5.68 -23.80
N GLU A 346 27.97 5.88 -23.79
CA GLU A 346 27.15 5.93 -25.01
C GLU A 346 27.46 7.18 -25.85
N ALA A 347 27.67 8.34 -25.23
CA ALA A 347 28.08 9.55 -25.92
C ALA A 347 29.48 9.41 -26.53
N GLU A 348 30.40 8.76 -25.83
CA GLU A 348 31.76 8.49 -26.30
C GLU A 348 31.77 7.49 -27.47
N SER A 349 30.99 6.40 -27.41
CA SER A 349 30.86 5.46 -28.54
C SER A 349 30.18 6.10 -29.77
N THR A 350 29.21 6.98 -29.55
CA THR A 350 28.56 7.76 -30.62
C THR A 350 29.52 8.81 -31.21
N ALA A 351 30.42 9.37 -30.40
CA ALA A 351 31.46 10.30 -30.87
C ALA A 351 32.55 9.58 -31.67
N ILE A 352 32.93 8.37 -31.26
CA ILE A 352 33.92 7.52 -31.96
C ILE A 352 33.37 7.00 -33.30
N SER A 353 32.07 6.72 -33.41
CA SER A 353 31.47 6.22 -34.65
C SER A 353 31.26 7.28 -35.74
N GLY A 354 31.37 8.58 -35.41
CA GLY A 354 31.32 9.70 -36.36
C GLY A 354 29.99 9.84 -37.14
N PRO A 355 29.57 11.07 -37.52
CA PRO A 355 28.39 11.22 -38.36
C PRO A 355 28.69 10.65 -39.76
N LYS A 356 27.91 9.67 -40.23
CA LYS A 356 27.89 9.28 -41.66
C LYS A 356 27.56 10.53 -42.48
N ARG A 357 28.59 11.20 -43.02
CA ARG A 357 28.46 12.32 -43.96
C ARG A 357 27.71 11.82 -45.21
N LYS A 358 26.42 12.12 -45.34
CA LYS A 358 25.81 12.28 -46.66
C LYS A 358 26.35 13.58 -47.24
N ARG A 359 27.18 13.49 -48.28
CA ARG A 359 27.59 14.64 -49.10
C ARG A 359 26.33 15.28 -49.69
N VAL A 360 25.98 16.49 -49.23
CA VAL A 360 25.22 17.48 -49.99
C VAL A 360 25.87 18.82 -49.71
N GLY A 361 26.06 19.61 -50.78
CA GLY A 361 27.00 20.71 -50.91
C GLY A 361 26.81 21.92 -49.99
N GLU A 362 27.84 22.75 -50.03
CA GLU A 362 28.08 23.96 -49.24
C GLU A 362 26.99 25.03 -49.34
N ALA A 363 26.73 25.70 -48.20
CA ALA A 363 26.71 27.16 -48.11
C ALA A 363 26.91 27.57 -46.63
N ALA A 364 27.86 28.47 -46.41
CA ALA A 364 28.23 29.02 -45.11
C ALA A 364 27.19 30.02 -44.58
N VAL A 365 27.10 30.17 -43.24
CA VAL A 365 26.97 31.45 -42.50
C VAL A 365 26.98 31.21 -40.97
N GLY A 366 27.84 31.97 -40.28
CA GLY A 366 27.50 32.64 -39.02
C GLY A 366 27.55 31.84 -37.70
N GLY A 367 28.69 31.87 -37.03
CA GLY A 367 28.88 31.30 -35.69
C GLY A 367 28.13 32.05 -34.56
N LYS A 368 27.72 31.29 -33.54
CA LYS A 368 27.50 31.80 -32.17
C LYS A 368 27.82 30.69 -31.16
N LYS A 369 29.02 30.75 -30.58
CA LYS A 369 29.42 29.92 -29.42
C LYS A 369 28.60 30.37 -28.19
N ARG A 370 27.72 29.51 -27.66
CA ARG A 370 27.06 29.72 -26.36
C ARG A 370 27.68 28.81 -25.30
N ARG A 371 28.14 29.43 -24.21
CA ARG A 371 28.72 28.82 -23.00
C ARG A 371 27.72 27.82 -22.38
N SER A 372 28.11 26.55 -22.28
CA SER A 372 27.33 25.45 -21.69
C SER A 372 27.83 24.99 -20.31
N GLY A 373 28.83 25.65 -19.71
CA GLY A 373 29.48 25.19 -18.47
C GLY A 373 28.71 25.45 -17.17
N THR A 374 27.84 26.46 -17.12
CA THR A 374 27.34 26.99 -15.83
C THR A 374 26.22 26.17 -15.18
N ALA A 375 25.44 25.40 -15.95
CA ALA A 375 24.33 24.60 -15.41
C ALA A 375 24.77 23.23 -14.88
N GLU A 376 25.82 22.66 -15.48
CA GLU A 376 26.39 21.37 -15.07
C GLU A 376 27.22 21.50 -13.79
N GLU A 377 27.95 22.60 -13.66
CA GLU A 377 28.70 22.95 -12.44
C GLU A 377 27.77 23.22 -11.25
N ALA A 378 26.64 23.90 -11.47
CA ALA A 378 25.62 24.10 -10.44
C ALA A 378 24.95 22.79 -9.99
N SER A 379 24.76 21.84 -10.91
CA SER A 379 24.22 20.50 -10.59
C SER A 379 25.21 19.66 -9.78
N ARG A 380 26.51 19.71 -10.12
CA ARG A 380 27.57 19.02 -9.36
C ARG A 380 27.73 19.60 -7.95
N ALA A 381 27.66 20.92 -7.80
CA ALA A 381 27.73 21.57 -6.49
C ALA A 381 26.56 21.21 -5.57
N ALA A 382 25.34 21.08 -6.12
CA ALA A 382 24.16 20.68 -5.37
C ALA A 382 24.21 19.21 -4.92
N GLU A 383 24.77 18.30 -5.74
CA GLU A 383 24.95 16.89 -5.38
C GLU A 383 26.09 16.70 -4.35
N ALA A 384 27.18 17.45 -4.45
CA ALA A 384 28.29 17.38 -3.49
C ALA A 384 27.88 17.91 -2.10
N ALA A 385 27.06 18.97 -2.03
CA ALA A 385 26.50 19.48 -0.78
C ALA A 385 25.55 18.46 -0.10
N LEU A 386 24.97 17.54 -0.87
CA LEU A 386 24.09 16.48 -0.37
C LEU A 386 24.85 15.38 0.38
N VAL A 387 26.12 15.14 0.01
CA VAL A 387 26.99 14.15 0.67
C VAL A 387 27.52 14.69 2.00
N ALA A 388 27.80 16.00 2.08
CA ALA A 388 28.35 16.62 3.28
C ALA A 388 27.31 16.82 4.41
N ASN A 389 26.04 17.09 4.07
CA ASN A 389 25.01 17.42 5.06
C ASN A 389 24.29 16.20 5.69
N TYR A 390 24.68 14.97 5.34
CA TYR A 390 24.03 13.73 5.83
C TYR A 390 24.94 12.79 6.62
N VAL A 391 26.16 13.24 6.96
CA VAL A 391 27.01 12.60 7.96
C VAL A 391 27.04 13.52 9.19
N PRO A 392 26.23 13.27 10.23
CA PRO A 392 26.53 13.82 11.53
C PRO A 392 27.65 13.00 12.15
N GLY A 393 28.68 13.70 12.67
CA GLY A 393 29.61 13.13 13.63
C GLY A 393 28.96 12.77 14.95
#